data_AF-A0A1D3K722-F1
#
_entry.id   AF-A0A1D3K722-F1
#
_cell.length_a   1.000
_cell.length_b   1.000
_cell.length_c   1.000
_cell.angle_alpha   90.00
_cell.angle_beta   90.00
_cell.angle_gamma   90.00
#
_symmetry.space_group_name_H-M   'P 1'
#
loop_
_entity.id
_entity.type
_entity.pdbx_description
1 polymer ?
#
loop_
_entity_poly.entity_id
_entity_poly.type
_entity_poly.pdbx_seq_one_letter_code
_entity_poly.pdbx_strand_id
1 'polypeptide(L)'
;MKQVLECSQVTALSPGEKGLFSSIIEHIYPEPKAGTSLPIERGEARAAKGLQRKGLIVINHNESGSQFMTFTALGAASYEYYRQFHLPN
;
A
#
# COMPACT_ATOMS: atom_id res chain seq x y z
N MET A 1 -3.24 -9.78 33.93
CA MET A 1 -4.16 -9.61 32.78
C MET A 1 -3.62 -8.51 31.88
N LYS A 2 -3.78 -8.69 30.57
CA LYS A 2 -3.44 -7.80 29.44
C LYS A 2 -1.98 -7.88 28.98
N GLN A 3 -1.69 -8.96 28.23
CA GLN A 3 -0.81 -8.86 27.07
C GLN A 3 -1.37 -7.75 26.18
N VAL A 4 -0.68 -6.62 26.13
CA VAL A 4 -0.82 -5.68 25.03
C VAL A 4 -0.28 -6.44 23.82
N LEU A 5 -1.19 -6.99 23.02
CA LEU A 5 -0.87 -7.45 21.68
C LEU A 5 -0.33 -6.24 20.94
N GLU A 6 0.99 -6.14 20.87
CA GLU A 6 1.68 -5.29 19.90
C GLU A 6 1.14 -5.67 18.53
N CYS A 7 0.15 -4.92 18.05
CA CYS A 7 -0.33 -5.00 16.70
C CYS A 7 0.68 -4.30 15.78
N SER A 8 1.93 -4.77 15.84
CA SER A 8 3.03 -4.35 14.97
C SER A 8 3.57 -5.56 14.22
N GLN A 9 2.66 -6.42 13.74
CA GLN A 9 2.99 -7.25 12.59
C GLN A 9 3.15 -6.31 11.40
N VAL A 10 4.36 -5.78 11.25
CA VAL A 10 4.87 -5.24 9.99
C VAL A 10 4.49 -6.27 8.94
N THR A 11 3.48 -5.96 8.14
CA THR A 11 2.93 -6.94 7.21
C THR A 11 4.02 -7.24 6.21
N ALA A 12 4.61 -8.44 6.27
CA ALA A 12 5.82 -8.75 5.51
C ALA A 12 5.53 -8.59 4.01
N LEU A 13 6.08 -7.54 3.40
CA LEU A 13 5.92 -7.25 1.97
C LEU A 13 6.90 -8.12 1.15
N SER A 14 6.39 -8.75 0.11
CA SER A 14 7.18 -9.42 -0.93
C SER A 14 7.95 -8.39 -1.75
N PRO A 15 8.99 -8.81 -2.51
CA PRO A 15 9.77 -7.89 -3.34
C PRO A 15 8.92 -7.05 -4.31
N GLY A 16 7.89 -7.63 -4.92
CA GLY A 16 7.00 -6.90 -5.83
C GLY A 16 6.12 -5.86 -5.13
N GLU A 17 5.65 -6.16 -3.91
CA GLU A 17 4.85 -5.22 -3.12
C GLU A 17 5.71 -4.07 -2.57
N LYS A 18 6.95 -4.37 -2.16
CA LYS A 18 7.94 -3.34 -1.82
C LYS A 18 8.22 -2.44 -3.01
N GLY A 19 8.42 -3.03 -4.19
CA GLY A 19 8.61 -2.29 -5.44
C GLY A 19 7.45 -1.35 -5.75
N LEU A 20 6.21 -1.78 -5.52
CA LEU A 20 5.03 -0.92 -5.67
C LEU A 20 4.98 0.21 -4.63
N PHE A 21 5.33 -0.05 -3.36
CA PHE A 21 5.43 1.03 -2.37
C PHE A 21 6.54 2.04 -2.74
N SER A 22 7.69 1.55 -3.21
CA SER A 22 8.78 2.39 -3.69
C SER A 22 8.37 3.22 -4.90
N SER A 23 7.67 2.65 -5.89
CA SER A 23 7.19 3.41 -7.06
C SER A 23 6.24 4.53 -6.65
N ILE A 24 5.34 4.29 -5.69
CA ILE A 24 4.43 5.33 -5.17
C ILE A 24 5.20 6.44 -4.43
N ILE A 25 6.31 6.14 -3.75
CA ILE A 25 7.17 7.14 -3.11
C ILE A 25 7.91 8.00 -4.14
N GLU A 26 8.41 7.36 -5.21
CA GLU A 26 9.19 8.03 -6.26
C GLU A 26 8.33 8.95 -7.13
N HIS A 27 7.06 8.60 -7.31
CA HIS A 27 6.09 9.49 -7.94
C HIS A 27 5.63 10.50 -6.88
N ILE A 28 5.60 11.80 -7.22
CA ILE A 28 5.17 12.90 -6.34
C ILE A 28 3.64 12.86 -6.13
N TYR A 29 3.09 11.70 -5.77
CA TYR A 29 1.73 11.60 -5.30
C TYR A 29 1.69 12.18 -3.88
N PRO A 30 0.67 12.98 -3.53
CA PRO A 30 0.45 13.34 -2.14
C PRO A 30 0.39 12.06 -1.32
N GLU A 31 1.12 12.03 -0.20
CA GLU A 31 1.28 10.84 0.65
C GLU A 31 -0.05 10.09 0.79
N PRO A 32 -0.13 8.82 0.36
CA PRO A 32 -1.39 8.09 0.32
C PRO A 32 -1.93 7.90 1.74
N LYS A 33 -2.94 8.69 2.08
CA LYS A 33 -3.73 8.56 3.29
C LYS A 33 -4.79 7.48 3.09
N ALA A 34 -5.43 7.07 4.18
CA ALA A 34 -6.60 6.21 4.11
C ALA A 34 -7.66 6.84 3.18
N GLY A 35 -8.20 6.05 2.25
CA GLY A 35 -9.15 6.52 1.25
C GLY A 35 -8.51 7.13 -0.01
N THR A 36 -7.19 7.39 -0.02
CA THR A 36 -6.50 7.83 -1.23
C THR A 36 -6.53 6.73 -2.28
N SER A 37 -6.94 7.09 -3.49
CA SER A 37 -6.98 6.19 -4.64
C SER A 37 -5.87 6.52 -5.62
N LEU A 38 -5.12 5.51 -6.04
CA LEU A 38 -4.06 5.60 -7.04
C LEU A 38 -4.37 4.66 -8.20
N PRO A 39 -4.05 5.03 -9.44
CA PRO A 39 -4.17 4.11 -10.57
C PRO A 39 -3.27 2.88 -10.34
N ILE A 40 -3.70 1.72 -10.84
CA ILE A 40 -2.86 0.52 -10.91
C ILE A 40 -2.30 0.45 -12.32
N GLU A 41 -0.99 0.62 -12.46
CA GLU A 41 -0.34 0.63 -13.76
C GLU A 41 -0.07 -0.77 -14.32
N ARG A 42 0.28 -0.82 -15.61
CA ARG A 42 0.56 -2.07 -16.31
C ARG A 42 1.83 -2.71 -15.74
N GLY A 43 1.65 -3.86 -15.08
CA GLY A 43 2.74 -4.58 -14.39
C GLY A 43 2.57 -4.62 -12.87
N GLU A 44 1.79 -3.69 -12.31
CA GLU A 44 1.59 -3.58 -10.86
C GLU A 44 0.47 -4.50 -10.34
N ALA A 45 -0.40 -5.00 -11.22
CA ALA A 45 -1.59 -5.79 -10.86
C ALA A 45 -1.29 -6.98 -9.93
N ARG A 46 -0.13 -7.64 -10.08
CA ARG A 46 0.25 -8.75 -9.19
C ARG A 46 0.61 -8.26 -7.79
N ALA A 47 1.37 -7.17 -7.69
CA ALA A 47 1.74 -6.56 -6.42
C ALA A 47 0.50 -5.98 -5.71
N ALA A 48 -0.35 -5.25 -6.44
CA ALA A 48 -1.61 -4.72 -5.92
C ALA A 48 -2.51 -5.83 -5.36
N LYS A 49 -2.66 -6.96 -6.07
CA LYS A 49 -3.42 -8.11 -5.54
C LYS A 49 -2.81 -8.68 -4.26
N GLY A 50 -1.49 -8.67 -4.12
CA GLY A 50 -0.80 -9.05 -2.89
C GLY A 50 -1.16 -8.13 -1.72
N LEU A 51 -1.05 -6.82 -1.93
CA LEU A 51 -1.45 -5.79 -0.96
C LEU A 51 -2.94 -5.89 -0.58
N GLN A 52 -3.82 -6.17 -1.54
CA GLN A 52 -5.24 -6.36 -1.29
C GLN A 52 -5.52 -7.57 -0.39
N ARG A 53 -4.87 -8.71 -0.65
CA ARG A 53 -4.99 -9.92 0.19
C ARG A 53 -4.54 -9.69 1.63
N LYS A 54 -3.68 -8.71 1.83
CA LYS A 54 -3.17 -8.27 3.13
C LYS A 54 -4.02 -7.18 3.80
N GLY A 55 -5.10 -6.75 3.14
CA GLY A 55 -5.98 -5.70 3.65
C GLY A 55 -5.37 -4.29 3.61
N LEU A 56 -4.29 -4.09 2.86
CA LEU A 56 -3.61 -2.79 2.77
C LEU A 56 -4.29 -1.87 1.75
N ILE A 57 -4.88 -2.45 0.71
CA ILE A 57 -5.65 -1.71 -0.29
C ILE A 57 -6.94 -2.43 -0.64
N VAL A 58 -7.85 -1.70 -1.28
CA VAL A 58 -9.00 -2.24 -2.01
C VAL A 58 -8.77 -1.96 -3.49
N ILE A 59 -8.88 -2.98 -4.35
CA ILE A 59 -8.84 -2.79 -5.80
C ILE A 59 -10.27 -2.54 -6.29
N ASN A 60 -10.46 -1.45 -7.02
CA ASN A 60 -11.71 -1.02 -7.61
C ASN A 60 -11.52 -0.76 -9.12
N HIS A 61 -12.63 -0.55 -9.81
CA HIS A 61 -12.66 -0.20 -11.22
C HIS A 61 -13.47 1.08 -11.41
N ASN A 62 -13.01 1.96 -12.28
CA ASN A 62 -13.78 3.15 -12.66
C ASN A 62 -14.80 2.81 -13.75
N GLU A 63 -15.60 3.79 -14.17
CA GLU A 63 -16.61 3.62 -15.22
C GLU A 63 -16.01 3.19 -16.58
N SER A 64 -14.74 3.50 -16.84
CA SER A 64 -14.01 3.06 -18.04
C SER A 64 -13.39 1.67 -17.91
N GLY A 65 -13.57 0.98 -16.79
CA GLY A 65 -12.99 -0.35 -16.51
C GLY A 65 -11.52 -0.35 -16.12
N SER A 66 -10.91 0.83 -15.95
CA SER A 66 -9.53 0.97 -15.47
C SER A 66 -9.43 0.67 -13.98
N GLN A 67 -8.38 -0.04 -13.58
CA GLN A 67 -8.17 -0.44 -12.20
C GLN A 67 -7.50 0.67 -11.38
N PHE A 68 -7.97 0.84 -10.16
CA PHE A 68 -7.32 1.70 -9.16
C PHE A 68 -7.30 1.00 -7.80
N MET A 69 -6.31 1.36 -6.99
CA MET A 69 -6.18 0.91 -5.61
C MET A 69 -6.52 2.02 -4.65
N THR A 70 -7.37 1.74 -3.68
CA THR A 70 -7.70 2.66 -2.59
C THR A 70 -7.04 2.17 -1.31
N PHE A 71 -6.25 3.04 -0.66
CA PHE A 71 -5.56 2.70 0.59
C PHE A 71 -6.55 2.53 1.75
N THR A 72 -6.39 1.45 2.52
CA THR A 72 -7.07 1.31 3.81
C THR A 72 -6.31 2.08 4.89
N ALA A 73 -6.89 2.20 6.09
CA ALA A 73 -6.18 2.75 7.24
C ALA A 73 -4.91 1.95 7.55
N LEU A 74 -4.97 0.62 7.47
CA LEU A 74 -3.81 -0.27 7.66
C LEU A 74 -2.77 -0.07 6.56
N GLY A 75 -3.20 0.08 5.31
CA GLY A 75 -2.32 0.34 4.18
C GLY A 75 -1.57 1.65 4.32
N ALA A 76 -2.27 2.73 4.68
CA ALA A 76 -1.67 4.04 4.87
C ALA A 76 -0.61 4.01 5.99
N ALA A 77 -0.94 3.42 7.15
CA ALA A 77 0.02 3.25 8.24
C ALA A 77 1.23 2.38 7.84
N SER A 78 0.98 1.30 7.09
CA SER A 78 2.06 0.41 6.61
C SER A 78 2.96 1.10 5.59
N TYR A 79 2.39 1.94 4.72
CA TYR A 79 3.12 2.73 3.75
C TYR A 79 3.98 3.80 4.44
N GLU A 80 3.42 4.52 5.41
CA GLU A 80 4.15 5.51 6.20
C GLU A 80 5.32 4.89 6.95
N TYR A 81 5.09 3.74 7.60
CA TYR A 81 6.15 2.96 8.24
C TYR A 81 7.21 2.56 7.21
N TYR A 82 6.83 1.96 6.07
CA TYR A 82 7.76 1.57 5.03
C TYR A 82 8.64 2.74 4.57
N ARG A 83 8.01 3.91 4.33
CA ARG A 83 8.69 5.14 3.90
C ARG A 83 9.74 5.61 4.91
N GLN A 84 9.40 5.67 6.20
CA GLN A 84 10.31 6.13 7.26
C GLN A 84 11.58 5.28 7.38
N PHE A 85 11.50 3.98 7.07
CA PHE A 85 12.63 3.05 7.20
C PHE A 85 13.38 2.78 5.88
N HIS A 86 12.87 3.24 4.73
CA HIS A 86 13.45 2.92 3.41
C HIS A 86 13.78 4.13 2.54
N LEU A 87 13.50 5.36 2.98
CA LEU A 87 14.07 6.56 2.36
C LEU A 87 15.35 6.99 3.10
N PRO A 88 16.46 7.29 2.38
CA PRO A 88 17.59 7.98 3.00
C PRO A 88 17.17 9.41 3.35
N ASN A 89 17.55 9.86 4.56
CA ASN A 89 17.46 11.26 4.98
C ASN A 89 18.24 12.19 4.04
#